data_AF-A0A924V2X9-F1
#
_entry.id   AF-A0A924V2X9-F1
#
_cell.length_a   1.000
_cell.length_b   1.000
_cell.length_c   1.000
_cell.angle_alpha   90.00
_cell.angle_beta   90.00
_cell.angle_gamma   90.00
#
_symmetry.space_group_name_H-M   'P 1'
#
loop_
_entity.id
_entity.type
_entity.pdbx_description
1 polymer ?
#
loop_
_entity_poly.entity_id
_entity_poly.type
_entity_poly.pdbx_seq_one_letter_code
_entity_poly.pdbx_strand_id
1 'polypeptide(L)'
;GAAIEGRGLKITSLAISLAGVHAKQYREVSHFTVAAEWVRDFVKQGIPRLPAGHILNINIPDVAVPAGVEVTRMGVRDVSQPVYSEIDPRGRQMYWVGKSGDPLGLDHVAQESQKFGMNNKFELEATVQFRTDFAALNDDFVSITPIRLDATGYSVLHSLKETLHLRG
;
A
#
# COMPACT_ATOMS: atom_id res chain seq x y z
N GLY A 1 -13.23 -0.49 0.76
CA GLY A 1 -12.72 -1.84 0.46
C GLY A 1 -12.98 -2.75 1.64
N ALA A 2 -13.30 -4.04 1.45
CA ALA A 2 -13.86 -4.90 2.49
C ALA A 2 -13.05 -4.94 3.80
N ALA A 3 -11.72 -5.12 3.71
CA ALA A 3 -10.86 -5.12 4.89
C ALA A 3 -10.91 -3.79 5.66
N ILE A 4 -10.88 -2.69 4.92
CA ILE A 4 -11.01 -1.35 5.48
C ILE A 4 -12.36 -1.16 6.19
N GLU A 5 -13.47 -1.65 5.64
CA GLU A 5 -14.77 -1.62 6.33
C GLU A 5 -14.74 -2.46 7.61
N GLY A 6 -14.07 -3.62 7.59
CA GLY A 6 -13.90 -4.51 8.74
C GLY A 6 -13.05 -3.94 9.88
N ARG A 7 -12.32 -2.83 9.69
CA ARG A 7 -11.41 -2.22 10.69
C ARG A 7 -12.09 -1.86 12.02
N GLY A 8 -13.41 -1.65 12.01
CA GLY A 8 -14.21 -1.32 13.19
C GLY A 8 -14.61 -2.53 14.04
N LEU A 9 -14.36 -3.75 13.55
CA LEU A 9 -14.67 -4.99 14.25
C LEU A 9 -13.62 -5.30 15.32
N LYS A 10 -13.94 -6.23 16.22
CA LYS A 10 -13.05 -6.68 17.31
C LYS A 10 -11.90 -7.58 16.84
N ILE A 11 -11.75 -7.77 15.54
CA ILE A 11 -10.75 -8.65 14.91
C ILE A 11 -9.94 -7.85 13.90
N THR A 12 -8.63 -8.12 13.82
CA THR A 12 -7.76 -7.53 12.80
C THR A 12 -8.25 -7.96 11.42
N SER A 13 -8.60 -7.00 10.56
CA SER A 13 -8.96 -7.27 9.18
C SER A 13 -7.73 -7.38 8.29
N LEU A 14 -7.78 -8.26 7.29
CA LEU A 14 -6.69 -8.52 6.35
C LEU A 14 -7.13 -8.14 4.93
N ALA A 15 -6.31 -7.37 4.22
CA ALA A 15 -6.35 -7.24 2.76
C ALA A 15 -5.17 -8.03 2.21
N ILE A 16 -5.41 -9.00 1.33
CA ILE A 16 -4.36 -9.88 0.82
C ILE A 16 -4.40 -9.91 -0.71
N SER A 17 -3.25 -9.71 -1.34
CA SER A 17 -3.09 -9.75 -2.78
C SER A 17 -1.94 -10.67 -3.19
N LEU A 18 -2.13 -11.45 -4.26
CA LEU A 18 -1.02 -12.04 -5.00
C LEU A 18 -0.46 -10.96 -5.95
N ALA A 19 0.82 -10.63 -5.80
CA ALA A 19 1.47 -9.54 -6.48
C ALA A 19 2.57 -10.05 -7.41
N GLY A 20 2.39 -9.84 -8.71
CA GLY A 20 3.35 -10.22 -9.72
C GLY A 20 2.91 -9.83 -11.12
N VAL A 21 3.85 -9.93 -12.07
CA VAL A 21 3.62 -9.57 -13.48
C VAL A 21 2.58 -10.46 -14.16
N HIS A 22 2.47 -11.72 -13.73
CA HIS A 22 1.52 -12.69 -14.31
C HIS A 22 0.21 -12.79 -13.54
N ALA A 23 0.16 -12.32 -12.28
CA ALA A 23 -1.00 -12.44 -11.39
C ALA A 23 -2.34 -12.03 -12.02
N LYS A 24 -2.37 -11.00 -12.88
CA LYS A 24 -3.59 -10.53 -13.57
C LYS A 24 -4.11 -11.49 -14.65
N GLN A 25 -3.24 -12.35 -15.17
CA GLN A 25 -3.53 -13.30 -16.24
C GLN A 25 -4.00 -14.64 -15.68
N TYR A 26 -3.80 -14.91 -14.39
CA TYR A 26 -4.20 -16.17 -13.77
C TYR A 26 -5.71 -16.37 -13.78
N ARG A 27 -6.09 -17.61 -14.08
CA ARG A 27 -7.49 -18.06 -14.19
C ARG A 27 -7.76 -19.37 -13.44
N GLU A 28 -6.73 -20.19 -13.26
CA GLU A 28 -6.85 -21.47 -12.55
C GLU A 28 -6.45 -21.34 -11.09
N VAL A 29 -7.08 -22.16 -10.24
CA VAL A 29 -6.83 -22.21 -8.79
C VAL A 29 -5.37 -22.54 -8.46
N SER A 30 -4.75 -23.39 -9.28
CA SER A 30 -3.35 -23.83 -9.16
C SER A 30 -2.36 -22.66 -9.05
N HIS A 31 -2.62 -21.55 -9.76
CA HIS A 31 -1.77 -20.36 -9.72
C HIS A 31 -1.76 -19.64 -8.36
N PHE A 32 -2.75 -19.88 -7.50
CA PHE A 32 -2.87 -19.23 -6.19
C PHE A 32 -2.38 -20.12 -5.04
N THR A 33 -1.88 -21.32 -5.33
CA THR A 33 -1.54 -22.34 -4.31
C THR A 33 -0.56 -21.80 -3.29
N VAL A 34 0.56 -21.22 -3.72
CA VAL A 34 1.60 -20.69 -2.83
C VAL A 34 1.03 -19.62 -1.91
N ALA A 35 0.26 -18.68 -2.46
CA ALA A 35 -0.37 -17.63 -1.67
C ALA A 35 -1.41 -18.18 -0.68
N ALA A 36 -2.25 -19.11 -1.10
CA ALA A 36 -3.26 -19.73 -0.24
C ALA A 36 -2.62 -20.51 0.92
N GLU A 37 -1.55 -21.24 0.66
CA GLU A 37 -0.80 -21.97 1.68
C GLU A 37 -0.13 -21.03 2.67
N TRP A 38 0.51 -19.97 2.18
CA TRP A 38 1.11 -18.95 3.04
C TRP A 38 0.06 -18.29 3.95
N VAL A 39 -1.09 -17.89 3.40
CA VAL A 39 -2.18 -17.27 4.19
C VAL A 39 -2.72 -18.23 5.23
N ARG A 40 -2.95 -19.49 4.86
CA ARG A 40 -3.38 -20.54 5.79
C ARG A 40 -2.42 -20.64 6.97
N ASP A 41 -1.12 -20.68 6.69
CA ASP A 41 -0.11 -20.88 7.73
C ASP A 41 0.07 -19.63 8.60
N PHE A 42 -0.01 -18.44 8.01
CA PHE A 42 -0.05 -17.17 8.75
C PHE A 42 -1.24 -17.10 9.71
N VAL A 43 -2.45 -17.44 9.25
CA VAL A 43 -3.65 -17.44 10.10
C VAL A 43 -3.54 -18.47 11.22
N LYS A 44 -2.99 -19.66 10.93
CA LYS A 44 -2.77 -20.72 11.94
C LYS A 44 -1.77 -20.32 13.02
N GLN A 45 -0.70 -19.60 12.64
CA GLN A 45 0.29 -19.09 13.60
C GLN A 45 -0.28 -17.99 14.50
N GLY A 46 -1.35 -17.33 14.04
CA GLY A 46 -2.09 -16.33 14.79
C GLY A 46 -1.89 -14.94 14.19
N ILE A 47 -3.02 -14.28 13.92
CA ILE A 47 -3.01 -12.93 13.35
C ILE A 47 -2.61 -11.92 14.45
N PRO A 48 -1.57 -11.09 14.22
CA PRO A 48 -1.21 -10.04 15.15
C PRO A 48 -2.37 -9.09 15.46
N ARG A 49 -2.52 -8.70 16.72
CA ARG A 49 -3.48 -7.67 17.12
C ARG A 49 -2.91 -6.29 16.82
N LEU A 50 -3.69 -5.47 16.13
CA LEU A 50 -3.36 -4.06 15.91
C LEU A 50 -4.25 -3.17 16.79
N PRO A 51 -3.85 -1.90 17.02
CA PRO A 51 -4.74 -0.90 17.60
C PRO A 51 -6.03 -0.75 16.76
N ALA A 52 -7.10 -0.28 17.40
CA ALA A 52 -8.38 -0.09 16.73
C ALA A 52 -8.25 0.78 15.46
N GLY A 53 -9.04 0.48 14.44
CA GLY A 53 -9.05 1.23 13.17
C GLY A 53 -7.90 0.91 12.22
N HIS A 54 -7.04 -0.07 12.55
CA HIS A 54 -5.97 -0.55 11.69
C HIS A 54 -6.33 -1.87 11.03
N ILE A 55 -5.74 -2.11 9.85
CA ILE A 55 -5.79 -3.39 9.13
C ILE A 55 -4.39 -3.77 8.67
N LEU A 56 -4.19 -5.04 8.32
CA LEU A 56 -2.98 -5.50 7.65
C LEU A 56 -3.22 -5.57 6.14
N ASN A 57 -2.43 -4.83 5.37
CA ASN A 57 -2.31 -5.00 3.93
C ASN A 57 -1.13 -5.91 3.63
N ILE A 58 -1.40 -7.06 3.02
CA ILE A 58 -0.42 -8.12 2.77
C ILE A 58 -0.32 -8.35 1.26
N ASN A 59 0.89 -8.31 0.71
CA ASN A 59 1.13 -8.70 -0.67
C ASN A 59 2.11 -9.86 -0.71
N ILE A 60 1.70 -10.94 -1.37
CA ILE A 60 2.49 -12.16 -1.53
C ILE A 60 3.10 -12.13 -2.93
N PRO A 61 4.43 -12.27 -3.07
CA PRO A 61 5.08 -12.25 -4.37
C PRO A 61 4.71 -13.50 -5.18
N ASP A 62 4.59 -13.32 -6.49
CA ASP A 62 4.25 -14.35 -7.47
C ASP A 62 5.47 -15.23 -7.82
N VAL A 63 5.94 -15.96 -6.80
CA VAL A 63 7.11 -16.86 -6.87
C VAL A 63 6.82 -18.18 -6.20
N ALA A 64 7.56 -19.23 -6.57
CA ALA A 64 7.38 -20.56 -5.99
C ALA A 64 7.68 -20.61 -4.48
N VAL A 65 8.69 -19.87 -4.04
CA VAL A 65 9.13 -19.81 -2.64
C VAL A 65 9.47 -18.36 -2.29
N PRO A 66 8.66 -17.66 -1.47
CA PRO A 66 9.01 -16.33 -1.00
C PRO A 66 10.32 -16.34 -0.20
N ALA A 67 11.14 -15.29 -0.37
CA ALA A 67 12.42 -15.12 0.32
C ALA A 67 12.26 -14.91 1.84
N GLY A 68 11.07 -14.52 2.27
CA GLY A 68 10.74 -14.30 3.68
C GLY A 68 9.50 -13.44 3.85
N VAL A 69 9.35 -12.87 5.05
CA VAL A 69 8.28 -11.92 5.39
C VAL A 69 8.93 -10.64 5.90
N GLU A 70 8.43 -9.50 5.46
CA GLU A 70 8.92 -8.20 5.87
C GLU A 70 7.77 -7.28 6.29
N VAL A 71 7.95 -6.58 7.42
CA VAL A 71 7.06 -5.48 7.81
C VAL A 71 7.48 -4.24 7.04
N THR A 72 6.53 -3.66 6.32
CA THR A 72 6.81 -2.60 5.35
C THR A 72 5.99 -1.35 5.63
N ARG A 73 6.43 -0.23 5.05
CA ARG A 73 5.61 0.97 4.90
C ARG A 73 4.97 1.03 3.52
N MET A 74 3.92 1.85 3.38
CA MET A 74 3.29 2.11 2.09
C MET A 74 4.27 2.81 1.14
N GLY A 75 4.46 2.25 -0.05
CA GLY A 75 5.21 2.88 -1.12
C GLY A 75 4.46 4.03 -1.79
N VAL A 76 5.23 4.95 -2.40
CA VAL A 76 4.70 6.06 -3.21
C VAL A 76 4.95 5.76 -4.68
N ARG A 77 4.05 6.23 -5.54
CA ARG A 77 4.17 6.13 -7.00
C ARG A 77 4.28 7.52 -7.61
N ASP A 78 4.95 7.59 -8.73
CA ASP A 78 4.95 8.79 -9.57
C ASP A 78 3.52 9.08 -10.11
N VAL A 79 3.34 10.29 -10.65
CA VAL A 79 2.09 10.75 -11.22
C VAL A 79 1.64 9.78 -12.33
N SER A 80 0.33 9.46 -12.34
CA SER A 80 -0.24 8.61 -13.37
C SER A 80 -0.12 9.23 -14.76
N GLN A 81 -0.03 8.37 -15.78
CA GLN A 81 -0.13 8.79 -17.16
C GLN A 81 -1.47 9.53 -17.41
N PRO A 82 -1.49 10.49 -18.35
CA PRO A 82 -2.69 11.28 -18.62
C PRO A 82 -3.82 10.42 -19.19
N VAL A 83 -5.05 10.94 -19.08
CA VAL A 83 -6.21 10.39 -19.79
C VAL A 83 -5.96 10.51 -21.29
N TYR A 84 -6.25 9.44 -22.03
CA TYR A 84 -6.21 9.42 -23.49
C TYR A 84 -7.54 8.97 -24.05
N SER A 85 -7.83 9.33 -25.30
CA SER A 85 -9.12 9.07 -25.92
C SER A 85 -8.98 8.24 -27.20
N GLU A 86 -10.00 7.45 -27.50
CA GLU A 86 -10.06 6.56 -28.66
C GLU A 86 -11.49 6.53 -29.22
N ILE A 87 -11.66 6.26 -30.51
CA ILE A 87 -12.98 6.02 -31.10
C ILE A 87 -13.21 4.52 -31.17
N ASP A 88 -14.30 4.04 -30.56
CA ASP A 88 -14.65 2.62 -30.63
C ASP A 88 -15.10 2.22 -32.06
N PRO A 89 -15.18 0.91 -32.37
CA PRO A 89 -15.64 0.44 -33.68
C PRO A 89 -17.07 0.87 -34.09
N ARG A 90 -17.84 1.47 -33.17
CA ARG A 90 -19.20 1.98 -33.41
C ARG A 90 -19.22 3.51 -33.55
N GLY A 91 -18.06 4.16 -33.61
CA GLY A 91 -17.93 5.61 -33.77
C GLY A 91 -18.10 6.42 -32.49
N ARG A 92 -18.10 5.78 -31.30
CA ARG A 92 -18.28 6.48 -30.03
C ARG A 92 -16.94 6.90 -29.43
N GLN A 93 -16.88 8.12 -28.92
CA GLN A 93 -15.72 8.60 -28.18
C GLN A 93 -15.59 7.87 -26.84
N MET A 94 -14.44 7.26 -26.63
CA MET A 94 -14.03 6.62 -25.38
C MET A 94 -12.90 7.43 -24.75
N TYR A 95 -12.85 7.42 -23.42
CA TYR A 95 -11.77 8.01 -22.62
C TYR A 95 -11.24 6.95 -21.66
N TRP A 96 -9.92 6.78 -21.65
CA TRP A 96 -9.22 5.80 -20.84
C TRP A 96 -8.43 6.49 -19.75
N VAL A 97 -8.55 5.99 -18.52
CA VAL A 97 -7.67 6.41 -17.42
C VAL A 97 -6.27 5.87 -17.70
N GLY A 98 -5.27 6.76 -17.67
CA GLY A 98 -3.88 6.38 -17.90
C GLY A 98 -3.34 5.44 -16.82
N LYS A 99 -2.26 4.72 -17.15
CA LYS A 99 -1.60 3.81 -16.20
C LYS A 99 -1.10 4.57 -14.98
N SER A 100 -1.15 3.92 -13.82
CA SER A 100 -0.48 4.42 -12.62
C SER A 100 1.02 4.63 -12.88
N GLY A 101 1.61 5.64 -12.25
CA GLY A 101 3.05 5.87 -12.33
C GLY A 101 3.87 4.76 -11.67
N ASP A 102 5.16 4.79 -11.95
CA ASP A 102 6.11 3.81 -11.43
C ASP A 102 6.35 4.00 -9.92
N PRO A 103 6.66 2.92 -9.17
CA PRO A 103 7.09 3.04 -7.79
C PRO A 103 8.32 3.95 -7.66
N LEU A 104 8.28 4.89 -6.71
CA LEU A 104 9.43 5.72 -6.39
C LEU A 104 10.44 4.93 -5.53
N GLY A 105 11.72 5.03 -5.89
CA GLY A 105 12.83 4.41 -5.16
C GLY A 105 13.22 5.13 -3.86
N LEU A 106 14.13 4.54 -3.09
CA LEU A 106 14.62 5.07 -1.80
C LEU A 106 15.16 6.51 -1.92
N ASP A 107 15.79 6.84 -3.04
CA ASP A 107 16.40 8.16 -3.30
C ASP A 107 15.39 9.32 -3.28
N HIS A 108 14.12 9.04 -3.60
CA HIS A 108 13.06 10.04 -3.54
C HIS A 108 12.63 10.34 -2.11
N VAL A 109 12.68 9.38 -1.19
CA VAL A 109 12.05 9.52 0.13
C VAL A 109 12.90 10.39 1.06
N ALA A 110 14.23 10.36 0.89
CA ALA A 110 15.16 11.29 1.57
C ALA A 110 15.01 12.75 1.06
N GLN A 111 14.60 12.94 -0.20
CA GLN A 111 14.33 14.27 -0.76
C GLN A 111 12.90 14.76 -0.45
N GLU A 112 11.94 13.83 -0.33
CA GLU A 112 10.52 14.12 -0.06
C GLU A 112 10.22 14.42 1.40
N SER A 113 11.02 13.90 2.34
CA SER A 113 10.92 14.27 3.76
C SER A 113 11.12 15.78 4.00
N GLN A 114 11.92 16.45 3.14
CA GLN A 114 11.99 17.91 3.10
C GLN A 114 10.85 18.59 2.32
N LYS A 115 10.28 17.92 1.31
CA LYS A 115 9.30 18.50 0.36
C LYS A 115 7.84 18.40 0.83
N PHE A 116 7.50 17.39 1.64
CA PHE A 116 6.14 17.14 2.16
C PHE A 116 5.94 17.58 3.61
N GLY A 117 6.93 18.23 4.23
CA GLY A 117 6.81 18.69 5.61
C GLY A 117 6.61 17.53 6.60
N MET A 118 7.41 16.47 6.46
CA MET A 118 7.45 15.39 7.45
C MET A 118 8.04 15.93 8.75
N ASN A 119 7.18 16.54 9.57
CA ASN A 119 7.57 17.24 10.80
C ASN A 119 7.45 16.34 12.04
N ASN A 120 7.00 15.08 11.90
CA ASN A 120 6.93 14.16 13.03
C ASN A 120 8.06 13.11 12.95
N LYS A 121 8.71 12.90 14.09
CA LYS A 121 9.86 12.01 14.26
C LYS A 121 9.56 10.56 13.85
N PHE A 122 8.32 10.12 14.02
CA PHE A 122 7.90 8.74 13.76
C PHE A 122 7.85 8.41 12.27
N GLU A 123 7.37 9.31 11.41
CA GLU A 123 7.34 9.11 9.95
C GLU A 123 8.75 9.10 9.35
N LEU A 124 9.63 9.96 9.86
CA LEU A 124 11.02 10.00 9.44
C LEU A 124 11.77 8.73 9.90
N GLU A 125 11.57 8.32 11.15
CA GLU A 125 12.16 7.10 11.69
C GLU A 125 11.68 5.86 10.92
N ALA A 126 10.38 5.76 10.66
CA ALA A 126 9.82 4.65 9.90
C ALA A 126 10.34 4.62 8.46
N THR A 127 10.53 5.78 7.84
CA THR A 127 11.12 5.90 6.51
C THR A 127 12.55 5.37 6.44
N VAL A 128 13.34 5.61 7.49
CA VAL A 128 14.73 5.15 7.58
C VAL A 128 14.81 3.66 7.95
N GLN A 129 13.90 3.17 8.79
CA GLN A 129 13.97 1.82 9.33
C GLN A 129 13.23 0.76 8.49
N PHE A 130 12.18 1.14 7.77
CA PHE A 130 11.32 0.20 7.03
C PHE A 130 11.34 0.46 5.53
N ARG A 131 11.50 -0.62 4.75
CA ARG A 131 11.37 -0.57 3.29
C ARG A 131 9.90 -0.44 2.87
N THR A 132 9.69 -0.04 1.62
CA THR A 132 8.35 -0.02 1.03
C THR A 132 7.89 -1.44 0.70
N ASP A 133 6.57 -1.61 0.62
CA ASP A 133 5.95 -2.80 0.07
C ASP A 133 6.44 -3.14 -1.35
N PHE A 134 6.64 -2.14 -2.22
CA PHE A 134 7.23 -2.35 -3.55
C PHE A 134 8.66 -2.90 -3.50
N ALA A 135 9.51 -2.36 -2.62
CA ALA A 135 10.89 -2.81 -2.50
C ALA A 135 10.97 -4.25 -1.94
N ALA A 136 10.14 -4.59 -0.96
CA ALA A 136 10.06 -5.95 -0.44
C ALA A 136 9.59 -6.95 -1.52
N LEU A 137 8.54 -6.61 -2.28
CA LEU A 137 8.05 -7.45 -3.36
C LEU A 137 9.05 -7.64 -4.51
N ASN A 138 9.84 -6.62 -4.82
CA ASN A 138 10.89 -6.72 -5.84
C ASN A 138 11.99 -7.72 -5.48
N ASP A 139 12.19 -7.94 -4.18
CA ASP A 139 13.17 -8.88 -3.65
C ASP A 139 12.51 -10.20 -3.18
N ASP A 140 11.29 -10.48 -3.66
CA ASP A 140 10.53 -11.70 -3.41
C ASP A 140 10.13 -11.93 -1.93
N PHE A 141 10.03 -10.87 -1.13
CA PHE A 141 9.48 -10.94 0.23
C PHE A 141 7.95 -10.74 0.23
N VAL A 142 7.27 -11.46 1.12
CA VAL A 142 5.89 -11.10 1.49
C VAL A 142 5.91 -9.79 2.27
N SER A 143 5.23 -8.77 1.75
CA SER A 143 5.12 -7.48 2.43
C SER A 143 3.90 -7.45 3.35
N ILE A 144 4.07 -6.95 4.57
CA ILE A 144 3.00 -6.72 5.55
C ILE A 144 3.04 -5.26 5.98
N THR A 145 2.08 -4.48 5.51
CA THR A 145 1.95 -3.05 5.81
C THR A 145 0.74 -2.80 6.72
N PRO A 146 0.91 -2.33 7.96
CA PRO A 146 -0.22 -1.86 8.76
C PRO A 146 -0.75 -0.55 8.19
N ILE A 147 -2.07 -0.47 7.93
CA ILE A 147 -2.71 0.74 7.40
C ILE A 147 -3.93 1.15 8.23
N ARG A 148 -4.21 2.45 8.28
CA ARG A 148 -5.38 3.07 8.94
C ARG A 148 -6.01 4.11 8.04
N LEU A 149 -7.27 4.45 8.29
CA LEU A 149 -8.05 5.39 7.46
C LEU A 149 -8.02 6.86 7.91
N ASP A 150 -7.21 7.18 8.90
CA ASP A 150 -7.07 8.56 9.34
C ASP A 150 -6.03 9.27 8.47
N ALA A 151 -6.53 10.03 7.49
CA ALA A 151 -5.74 10.81 6.55
C ALA A 151 -5.53 12.25 7.04
N THR A 152 -5.84 12.56 8.31
CA THR A 152 -5.62 13.90 8.85
C THR A 152 -4.12 14.20 8.87
N GLY A 153 -3.69 15.26 8.19
CA GLY A 153 -2.32 15.75 8.23
C GLY A 153 -2.00 16.43 9.57
N TYR A 154 -1.87 15.64 10.64
CA TYR A 154 -1.71 16.15 12.01
C TYR A 154 -0.52 17.13 12.15
N SER A 155 0.56 16.92 11.39
CA SER A 155 1.73 17.82 11.34
C SER A 155 1.40 19.23 10.84
N VAL A 156 0.33 19.39 10.05
CA VAL A 156 -0.06 20.65 9.40
C VAL A 156 -1.13 21.39 10.20
N LEU A 157 -1.77 20.74 11.19
CA LEU A 157 -2.88 21.34 11.93
C LEU A 157 -2.46 22.62 12.67
N HIS A 158 -1.25 22.65 13.24
CA HIS A 158 -0.75 23.84 13.93
C HIS A 158 -0.55 25.01 12.96
N SER A 159 0.20 24.79 11.89
CA SER A 159 0.45 25.81 10.86
C SER A 159 -0.83 26.29 10.18
N LEU A 160 -1.81 25.39 9.97
CA LEU A 160 -3.11 25.74 9.42
C LEU A 160 -3.89 26.64 10.40
N LYS A 161 -3.91 26.30 11.69
CA LYS A 161 -4.58 27.11 12.72
C LYS A 161 -3.98 28.51 12.80
N GLU A 162 -2.64 28.61 12.76
CA GLU A 162 -1.91 29.88 12.75
C GLU A 162 -2.24 30.71 11.50
N THR A 163 -2.19 30.10 10.31
CA THR A 163 -2.48 30.77 9.03
C THR A 163 -3.91 31.32 8.99
N LEU A 164 -4.85 30.61 9.62
CA LEU A 164 -6.26 31.03 9.72
C LEU A 164 -6.52 32.03 10.84
N HIS A 165 -5.50 32.47 11.60
CA HIS A 165 -5.62 33.40 12.73
C HIS A 165 -6.62 32.96 13.81
N LEU A 166 -6.85 31.65 13.96
CA LEU A 166 -7.79 31.11 14.94
C LEU A 166 -7.13 31.06 16.32
N ARG A 167 -7.60 31.89 17.27
CA ARG A 167 -7.14 31.84 18.66
C ARG A 167 -7.56 30.53 19.32
N GLY A 168 -6.68 30.00 20.18
CA GLY A 168 -6.96 28.82 21.00
C GLY A 168 -7.84 29.12 22.20
#